data_AF-A0A366M775-F1
#
_entry.id   AF-A0A366M775-F1
#
_cell.length_a   1.000
_cell.length_b   1.000
_cell.length_c   1.000
_cell.angle_alpha   90.00
_cell.angle_beta   90.00
_cell.angle_gamma   90.00
#
_symmetry.space_group_name_H-M   'P 1'
#
loop_
_entity.id
_entity.type
_entity.pdbx_description
1 polymer ?
#
loop_
_entity_poly.entity_id
_entity_poly.type
_entity_poly.pdbx_seq_one_letter_code
_entity_poly.pdbx_strand_id
1 'polypeptide(L)'
;MLERLHGGEFARFGPVPLPADLGKGSVLLLDDPPGSVTDPYDVVGVFRCGGVRPWINISLARVAEGRDAVRDLTELMRIAQRRYGELHGCVPRPR
;
A
#
# COMPACT_ATOMS: atom_id res chain seq x y z
N MET A 1 -13.47 -5.11 1.64
CA MET A 1 -12.15 -5.44 2.26
C MET A 1 -11.31 -4.19 2.52
N LEU A 2 -11.09 -3.29 1.55
CA LEU A 2 -10.52 -1.95 1.85
C LEU A 2 -11.32 -1.18 2.92
N GLU A 3 -12.65 -1.27 2.89
CA GLU A 3 -13.50 -0.67 3.95
C GLU A 3 -13.27 -1.24 5.37
N ARG A 4 -12.67 -2.43 5.52
CA ARG A 4 -12.26 -2.95 6.85
C ARG A 4 -10.93 -2.40 7.34
N LEU A 5 -10.09 -1.89 6.42
CA LEU A 5 -8.85 -1.17 6.76
C LEU A 5 -9.14 0.33 6.97
N HIS A 6 -10.16 0.86 6.30
CA HIS A 6 -10.59 2.26 6.39
C HIS A 6 -11.76 2.51 7.36
N GLY A 7 -12.29 1.46 7.99
CA GLY A 7 -13.44 1.49 8.89
C GLY A 7 -13.22 0.60 10.12
N GLY A 8 -13.91 0.90 11.22
CA GLY A 8 -13.72 0.22 12.51
C GLY A 8 -12.60 0.84 13.35
N GLU A 9 -11.94 0.04 14.18
CA GLU A 9 -10.86 0.50 15.07
C GLU A 9 -9.73 1.23 14.32
N PHE A 10 -9.50 0.88 13.06
CA PHE A 10 -8.44 1.47 12.24
C PHE A 10 -8.77 2.85 11.67
N ALA A 11 -10.05 3.26 11.69
CA ALA A 11 -10.48 4.57 11.17
C ALA A 11 -9.86 5.75 11.94
N ARG A 12 -9.48 5.55 13.21
CA ARG A 12 -8.87 6.59 14.06
C ARG A 12 -7.44 6.97 13.66
N PHE A 13 -6.76 6.14 12.86
CA PHE A 13 -5.35 6.34 12.51
C PHE A 13 -5.15 7.09 11.19
N GLY A 14 -6.22 7.52 10.51
CA GLY A 14 -6.14 8.46 9.38
C GLY A 14 -5.27 7.95 8.22
N PRO A 15 -5.77 7.03 7.37
CA PRO A 15 -4.98 6.50 6.26
C PRO A 15 -4.53 7.59 5.30
N VAL A 16 -3.26 7.57 4.90
CA VAL A 16 -2.69 8.50 3.91
C VAL A 16 -2.97 7.97 2.50
N PRO A 17 -3.69 8.70 1.64
CA PRO A 17 -3.99 8.22 0.28
C PRO A 17 -2.72 7.96 -0.53
N LEU A 18 -2.74 6.92 -1.37
CA LEU A 18 -1.67 6.71 -2.35
C LEU A 18 -1.68 7.82 -3.42
N PRO A 19 -0.51 8.13 -4.00
CA PRO A 19 -0.42 8.90 -5.24
C PRO A 19 -1.34 8.33 -6.32
N ALA A 20 -2.02 9.21 -7.07
CA ALA A 20 -3.03 8.81 -8.04
C ALA A 20 -2.48 7.93 -9.19
N ASP A 21 -1.18 8.04 -9.50
CA ASP A 21 -0.48 7.21 -10.49
C ASP A 21 -0.32 5.74 -10.03
N LEU A 22 -0.44 5.47 -8.73
CA LEU A 22 -0.44 4.13 -8.15
C LEU A 22 -1.85 3.54 -7.96
N GLY A 23 -2.88 4.23 -8.46
CA GLY A 23 -4.27 3.80 -8.39
C GLY A 23 -4.99 4.22 -7.11
N LYS A 24 -5.96 3.42 -6.65
CA LYS A 24 -6.78 3.70 -5.46
C LYS A 24 -6.28 2.88 -4.27
N GLY A 25 -5.93 3.55 -3.18
CA GLY A 25 -5.46 2.89 -1.97
C GLY A 25 -4.88 3.88 -0.97
N SER A 26 -4.17 3.37 0.03
CA SER A 26 -3.58 4.18 1.08
C SER A 26 -2.44 3.48 1.81
N VAL A 27 -1.65 4.27 2.51
CA VAL A 27 -0.75 3.85 3.58
C VAL A 27 -1.45 4.01 4.93
N LEU A 28 -1.29 3.02 5.81
CA LEU A 28 -1.71 3.05 7.21
C LEU A 28 -0.49 2.84 8.09
N LEU A 29 -0.28 3.78 9.02
CA LEU A 29 0.76 3.70 10.04
C LEU A 29 0.09 3.71 11.41
N LEU A 30 0.41 2.73 12.23
CA LEU A 30 -0.10 2.63 13.59
C LEU A 30 1.02 2.99 14.56
N ASP A 31 0.98 4.18 15.16
CA ASP A 31 2.02 4.66 16.07
C ASP A 31 2.06 3.85 17.39
N ASP A 32 0.89 3.56 17.94
CA ASP A 32 0.66 2.74 19.14
C ASP A 32 -0.31 1.58 18.80
N PRO A 33 0.19 0.52 18.15
CA PRO A 33 -0.65 -0.58 17.72
C PRO A 33 -1.11 -1.44 18.91
N PRO A 34 -2.36 -1.96 18.90
CA PRO A 34 -2.78 -2.97 19.86
C PRO A 34 -1.81 -4.15 19.89
N GLY A 35 -1.64 -4.81 21.04
CA GLY A 35 -0.68 -5.92 21.19
C GLY A 35 -0.93 -7.15 20.29
N SER A 36 -2.09 -7.22 19.63
CA SER A 36 -2.41 -8.23 18.63
C SER A 36 -1.95 -7.88 17.21
N VAL A 37 -1.47 -6.66 16.97
CA VAL A 37 -1.02 -6.18 15.65
C VAL A 37 0.50 -6.30 15.58
N THR A 38 0.97 -7.24 14.76
CA THR A 38 2.41 -7.51 14.56
C THR A 38 3.04 -6.62 13.48
N ASP A 39 2.24 -6.15 12.53
CA ASP A 39 2.67 -5.37 11.37
C ASP A 39 1.97 -4.01 11.35
N PRO A 40 2.50 -3.02 12.08
CA PRO A 40 1.85 -1.71 12.23
C PRO A 40 1.91 -0.84 10.97
N TYR A 41 2.67 -1.24 9.96
CA TYR A 41 2.86 -0.51 8.71
C TYR A 41 2.21 -1.29 7.56
N ASP A 42 1.22 -0.69 6.93
CA ASP A 42 0.44 -1.33 5.88
C ASP A 42 0.29 -0.39 4.68
N VAL A 43 0.42 -0.94 3.47
CA VAL A 43 0.11 -0.22 2.23
C VAL A 43 -0.69 -1.08 1.30
N VAL A 44 -1.84 -0.55 0.92
CA VAL A 44 -2.84 -1.24 0.12
C VAL A 44 -3.14 -0.46 -1.14
N GLY A 45 -3.19 -1.13 -2.29
CA GLY A 45 -3.43 -0.48 -3.58
C GLY A 45 -4.18 -1.36 -4.57
N VAL A 46 -5.20 -0.79 -5.21
CA VAL A 46 -5.84 -1.31 -6.42
C VAL A 46 -5.38 -0.48 -7.60
N PHE A 47 -4.76 -1.11 -8.58
CA PHE A 47 -4.22 -0.45 -9.78
C PHE A 47 -4.75 -1.12 -11.05
N ARG A 48 -4.44 -0.54 -12.21
CA ARG A 48 -4.83 -1.12 -13.51
C ARG A 48 -3.64 -1.84 -14.12
N CYS A 49 -3.89 -3.02 -14.65
CA CYS A 49 -2.93 -3.81 -15.40
C CYS A 49 -3.65 -4.35 -16.65
N GLY A 50 -3.52 -3.65 -17.78
CA GLY A 50 -4.30 -3.94 -18.98
C GLY A 50 -5.81 -3.83 -18.72
N GLY A 51 -6.54 -4.92 -18.98
CA GLY A 51 -7.99 -5.03 -18.75
C GLY A 51 -8.41 -5.41 -17.34
N VAL A 52 -7.46 -5.75 -16.45
CA VAL A 52 -7.76 -6.20 -15.07
C VAL A 52 -7.41 -5.13 -14.03
N ARG A 53 -7.95 -5.31 -12.81
CA ARG A 53 -7.70 -4.44 -11.66
C ARG A 53 -7.12 -5.25 -10.48
N PRO A 54 -5.81 -5.52 -10.46
CA PRO A 54 -5.18 -6.25 -9.37
C PRO A 54 -5.21 -5.44 -8.08
N TRP A 55 -5.07 -6.16 -6.97
CA TRP A 55 -4.97 -5.62 -5.62
C TRP A 55 -3.70 -6.17 -4.97
N ILE A 56 -2.91 -5.28 -4.37
CA ILE A 56 -1.70 -5.62 -3.60
C ILE A 56 -1.86 -5.05 -2.20
N ASN A 57 -1.52 -5.86 -1.20
CA ASN A 57 -1.29 -5.41 0.17
C ASN A 57 0.13 -5.78 0.62
N ILE A 58 0.80 -4.86 1.31
CA ILE A 58 2.12 -5.08 1.90
C ILE A 58 2.03 -4.64 3.37
N SER A 59 2.17 -5.59 4.28
CA SER A 59 2.18 -5.36 5.73
C SER A 59 3.57 -5.67 6.28
N LEU A 60 4.12 -4.78 7.10
CA LEU A 60 5.48 -4.85 7.63
C LEU A 60 5.54 -4.52 9.12
N ALA A 61 6.45 -5.20 9.82
CA ALA A 61 6.89 -4.81 11.15
C ALA A 61 7.58 -3.42 11.13
N ARG A 62 7.49 -2.69 12.25
CA ARG A 62 8.28 -1.46 12.45
C ARG A 62 9.74 -1.83 12.73
N VAL A 63 10.62 -1.61 11.75
CA VAL A 63 12.05 -1.97 11.86
C VAL A 63 12.99 -0.76 12.01
N ALA A 64 12.53 0.46 11.75
CA ALA A 64 13.35 1.67 11.85
C ALA A 64 12.50 2.90 12.22
N GLU A 65 12.88 3.58 13.30
CA GLU A 65 12.27 4.82 13.76
C GLU A 65 12.88 6.06 13.06
N GLY A 66 12.12 7.15 12.97
CA GLY A 66 12.59 8.43 12.42
C GLY A 66 12.69 8.51 10.89
N ARG A 67 12.30 7.46 10.16
CA ARG A 67 12.17 7.49 8.68
C ARG A 67 10.76 7.87 8.24
N ASP A 68 10.66 8.40 7.04
CA ASP A 68 9.38 8.66 6.37
C ASP A 68 8.77 7.34 5.87
N ALA A 69 8.06 6.65 6.77
CA ALA A 69 7.44 5.35 6.49
C ALA A 69 6.37 5.45 5.38
N VAL A 70 5.70 6.60 5.23
CA VAL A 70 4.74 6.83 4.13
C VAL A 70 5.46 6.77 2.79
N ARG A 71 6.58 7.47 2.67
CA ARG A 71 7.40 7.47 1.45
C ARG A 71 7.95 6.08 1.15
N ASP A 72 8.51 5.40 2.15
CA ASP A 72 9.10 4.07 1.98
C ASP A 72 8.07 3.04 1.49
N LEU A 73 6.88 3.00 2.11
CA LEU A 73 5.79 2.10 1.72
C LEU A 73 5.23 2.44 0.34
N THR A 74 5.14 3.74 0.01
CA THR A 74 4.71 4.19 -1.33
C THR A 74 5.68 3.72 -2.41
N GLU A 75 6.99 3.83 -2.16
CA GLU A 75 8.02 3.33 -3.09
C GLU A 75 8.01 1.80 -3.20
N LEU A 76 7.77 1.07 -2.10
CA LEU A 76 7.59 -0.38 -2.14
C LEU A 76 6.38 -0.78 -2.98
N MET A 77 5.24 -0.08 -2.84
CA MET A 77 4.06 -0.29 -3.67
C MET A 77 4.37 -0.03 -5.15
N ARG A 78 5.10 1.06 -5.46
CA ARG A 78 5.54 1.37 -6.84
C ARG A 78 6.40 0.25 -7.43
N ILE A 79 7.34 -0.30 -6.66
CA ILE A 79 8.19 -1.42 -7.08
C ILE A 79 7.33 -2.67 -7.32
N ALA A 80 6.43 -3.00 -6.39
CA ALA A 80 5.56 -4.16 -6.49
C ALA A 80 4.65 -4.10 -7.72
N GLN A 81 3.98 -2.96 -7.95
CA GLN A 81 3.11 -2.76 -9.11
C GLN A 81 3.88 -2.83 -10.42
N ARG A 82 5.07 -2.21 -10.50
CA ARG A 82 5.94 -2.28 -11.68
C ARG A 82 6.35 -3.72 -11.97
N ARG A 83 6.81 -4.46 -10.95
CA ARG A 83 7.22 -5.86 -11.11
C ARG A 83 6.07 -6.76 -11.52
N TYR A 84 4.89 -6.59 -10.91
CA TYR A 84 3.68 -7.28 -11.32
C TYR A 84 3.38 -7.00 -12.80
N GLY A 85 3.45 -5.73 -13.20
CA GLY A 85 3.14 -5.37 -14.58
C GLY A 85 4.16 -5.86 -15.60
N GLU A 86 5.44 -5.95 -15.25
CA GLU A 86 6.48 -6.58 -16.07
C GLU A 86 6.18 -8.07 -16.26
N LEU A 87 5.88 -8.80 -15.18
CA LEU A 87 5.56 -10.23 -15.20
C LEU A 87 4.31 -10.55 -16.03
N HIS A 88 3.33 -9.65 -16.04
CA HIS A 88 2.05 -9.82 -16.73
C HIS A 88 1.92 -9.01 -18.02
N GLY A 89 3.01 -8.38 -18.50
CA GLY A 89 3.04 -7.68 -19.78
C GLY A 89 2.11 -6.46 -19.88
N CYS A 90 1.82 -5.79 -18.77
CA CYS A 90 0.88 -4.67 -18.72
C CYS A 90 1.51 -3.30 -18.42
N VAL A 91 2.83 -3.25 -18.22
CA VAL A 91 3.56 -1.96 -18.26
C VAL A 91 3.59 -1.49 -19.72
N PRO A 92 3.11 -0.27 -20.03
CA PRO A 92 3.25 0.30 -21.37
C PRO A 92 4.74 0.34 -21.73
N ARG A 93 5.16 -0.38 -22.77
CA ARG A 93 6.51 -0.20 -23.32
C ARG A 93 6.55 1.16 -24.01
N PRO A 94 7.61 1.96 -23.83
CA PRO A 94 7.87 3.08 -24.75
C PRO A 94 7.83 2.54 -26.17
N ARG A 95 7.07 3.20 -27.05
CA ARG A 95 7.10 2.91 -28.48
C ARG A 95 8.46 3.30 -29.04
#